data_AF-A0A939RFE4-F1
#
_entry.id   AF-A0A939RFE4-F1
#
_cell.length_a   1.000
_cell.length_b   1.000
_cell.length_c   1.000
_cell.angle_alpha   90.00
_cell.angle_beta   90.00
_cell.angle_gamma   90.00
#
_symmetry.space_group_name_H-M   'P 1'
#
loop_
_entity.id
_entity.type
_entity.pdbx_description
1 polymer ?
#
loop_
_entity_poly.entity_id
_entity_poly.type
_entity_poly.pdbx_seq_one_letter_code
_entity_poly.pdbx_strand_id
1 'polypeptide(L)'
;MPNDGVMVRVREPQSAIVNRLLKGEASRDDATAAETNFLLWLRHEWDADGDRALADCARALDEAGGEEWRALPERDLSAHVWLFSFSCPRRDDLRGEAGKWVAAVQGNGGAHAIAQLVRRLRGQPE
;
A
#
# COMPACT_ATOMS: atom_id res chain seq x y z
N MET A 1 -5.71 15.87 41.31
CA MET A 1 -5.77 15.49 39.89
C MET A 1 -4.33 15.28 39.41
N PRO A 2 -3.92 14.07 39.01
CA PRO A 2 -2.77 13.91 38.15
C PRO A 2 -3.25 13.91 36.69
N ASN A 3 -2.70 14.82 35.89
CA ASN A 3 -2.76 14.74 34.44
C ASN A 3 -1.89 13.55 34.02
N ASP A 4 -2.52 12.43 33.68
CA ASP A 4 -1.88 11.34 32.97
C ASP A 4 -1.40 11.88 31.62
N GLY A 5 -0.08 12.05 31.52
CA GLY A 5 0.59 12.42 30.28
C GLY A 5 0.24 11.39 29.22
N VAL A 6 -0.62 11.80 28.29
CA VAL A 6 -0.87 11.06 27.05
C VAL A 6 0.47 10.90 26.36
N MET A 7 1.10 9.73 26.54
CA MET A 7 2.23 9.33 25.71
C MET A 7 1.69 9.30 24.29
N VAL A 8 1.98 10.35 23.53
CA VAL A 8 1.82 10.35 22.08
C VAL A 8 2.72 9.24 21.60
N ARG A 9 2.14 8.05 21.38
CA ARG A 9 2.85 6.96 20.71
C ARG A 9 3.31 7.54 19.38
N VAL A 10 4.61 7.78 19.25
CA VAL A 10 5.21 8.19 17.98
C VAL A 10 4.84 7.08 17.01
N ARG A 11 3.84 7.34 16.15
CA ARG A 11 3.47 6.41 15.10
C ARG A 11 4.72 6.23 14.25
N GLU A 12 5.18 5.00 14.17
CA GLU A 12 6.29 4.67 13.30
C GLU A 12 5.99 5.15 11.88
N PRO A 13 6.98 5.71 11.15
CA PRO A 13 6.77 6.13 9.78
C PRO A 13 6.24 4.97 8.92
N GLN A 14 5.17 5.23 8.15
CA GLN A 14 4.56 4.20 7.28
C GLN A 14 5.56 3.59 6.30
N SER A 15 6.55 4.37 5.85
CA SER A 15 7.65 3.90 5.01
C SER A 15 8.50 2.80 5.66
N ALA A 16 8.63 2.77 6.99
CA ALA A 16 9.32 1.69 7.69
C ALA A 16 8.53 0.38 7.66
N ILE A 17 7.20 0.46 7.83
CA ILE A 17 6.28 -0.69 7.72
C ILE A 17 6.33 -1.25 6.29
N VAL A 18 6.21 -0.39 5.28
CA VAL A 18 6.29 -0.79 3.86
C VAL A 18 7.65 -1.43 3.53
N ASN A 19 8.75 -0.88 4.03
CA ASN A 19 10.07 -1.48 3.81
C ASN A 19 10.19 -2.86 4.45
N ARG A 20 9.67 -3.07 5.66
CA ARG A 20 9.65 -4.41 6.28
C ARG A 20 8.76 -5.37 5.51
N LEU A 21 7.61 -4.90 5.00
CA LEU A 21 6.72 -5.68 4.15
C LEU A 21 7.45 -6.11 2.87
N LEU A 22 8.10 -5.19 2.16
CA LEU A 22 8.83 -5.49 0.92
C LEU A 22 10.02 -6.45 1.12
N LYS A 23 10.67 -6.42 2.30
CA LYS A 23 11.77 -7.34 2.65
C LYS A 23 11.31 -8.70 3.16
N GLY A 24 10.00 -8.92 3.35
CA GLY A 24 9.46 -10.12 3.97
C GLY A 24 9.75 -10.24 5.47
N GLU A 25 10.10 -9.13 6.12
CA GLU A 25 10.42 -9.03 7.56
C GLU A 25 9.20 -8.61 8.40
N ALA A 26 8.04 -8.40 7.77
CA ALA A 26 6.85 -7.91 8.43
C ALA A 26 6.14 -8.97 9.28
N SER A 27 5.64 -8.52 10.43
CA SER A 27 4.80 -9.28 11.35
C SER A 27 3.31 -9.16 11.03
N ARG A 28 2.47 -9.93 11.73
CA ARG A 28 1.00 -9.76 11.66
C ARG A 28 0.53 -8.41 12.22
N ASP A 29 1.25 -7.86 13.19
CA ASP A 29 0.94 -6.56 13.76
C ASP A 29 1.20 -5.44 12.74
N ASP A 30 2.27 -5.57 11.95
CA ASP A 30 2.55 -4.67 10.82
C ASP A 30 1.43 -4.68 9.79
N ALA A 31 0.92 -5.86 9.43
CA ALA A 31 -0.20 -6.01 8.50
C ALA A 31 -1.49 -5.38 9.04
N THR A 32 -1.76 -5.51 10.35
CA THR A 32 -2.93 -4.90 11.00
C THR A 32 -2.84 -3.37 11.05
N ALA A 33 -1.66 -2.85 11.37
CA ALA A 33 -1.40 -1.41 11.37
C ALA A 33 -1.51 -0.84 9.94
N ALA A 34 -1.01 -1.57 8.95
CA ALA A 34 -1.14 -1.24 7.55
C ALA A 34 -2.63 -1.20 7.13
N GLU A 35 -3.41 -2.23 7.44
CA GLU A 35 -4.85 -2.28 7.11
C GLU A 35 -5.61 -1.09 7.71
N THR A 36 -5.33 -0.75 8.97
CA THR A 36 -5.96 0.40 9.64
C THR A 36 -5.66 1.72 8.92
N ASN A 37 -4.42 1.90 8.50
CA ASN A 37 -3.99 3.11 7.78
C ASN A 37 -4.60 3.18 6.37
N PHE A 38 -4.68 2.07 5.66
CA PHE A 38 -5.36 1.99 4.36
C PHE A 38 -6.83 2.41 4.47
N LEU A 39 -7.55 1.92 5.47
CA LEU A 39 -8.96 2.29 5.71
C LEU A 39 -9.16 3.75 6.10
N LEU A 40 -8.15 4.38 6.72
CA LEU A 40 -8.16 5.82 6.99
C LEU A 40 -7.90 6.61 5.70
N TRP A 41 -6.91 6.20 4.91
CA TRP A 41 -6.61 6.80 3.61
C TRP A 41 -7.81 6.74 2.67
N LEU A 42 -8.47 5.59 2.55
CA LEU A 42 -9.71 5.45 1.77
C LEU A 42 -10.80 6.43 2.23
N ARG A 43 -10.99 6.56 3.54
CA ARG A 43 -11.99 7.48 4.09
C ARG A 43 -11.68 8.95 3.82
N HIS A 44 -10.41 9.34 3.91
CA HIS A 44 -10.01 10.74 3.83
C HIS A 44 -9.81 11.23 2.39
N GLU A 45 -9.24 10.39 1.52
CA GLU A 45 -8.87 10.78 0.16
C GLU A 45 -9.88 10.33 -0.89
N TRP A 46 -10.72 9.35 -0.54
CA TRP A 46 -11.63 8.68 -1.48
C TRP A 46 -13.06 8.57 -0.99
N ASP A 47 -13.43 9.27 0.08
CA ASP A 47 -14.79 9.21 0.67
C ASP A 47 -15.26 7.78 0.96
N ALA A 48 -14.33 6.89 1.31
CA ALA A 48 -14.52 5.44 1.49
C ALA A 48 -14.90 4.65 0.22
N ASP A 49 -14.80 5.25 -0.96
CA ASP A 49 -15.03 4.60 -2.25
C ASP A 49 -13.79 3.79 -2.68
N GLY A 50 -13.74 2.53 -2.24
CA GLY A 50 -12.66 1.60 -2.54
C GLY A 50 -12.54 1.26 -4.02
N ASP A 51 -13.66 1.18 -4.74
CA ASP A 51 -13.68 0.82 -6.17
C ASP A 51 -13.07 1.94 -7.01
N ARG A 52 -13.43 3.20 -6.71
CA ARG A 52 -12.82 4.36 -7.36
C ARG A 52 -11.33 4.48 -7.03
N ALA A 53 -10.95 4.29 -5.78
CA ALA A 53 -9.55 4.32 -5.36
C ALA A 53 -8.72 3.26 -6.10
N LEU A 54 -9.26 2.04 -6.22
CA LEU A 54 -8.63 0.96 -6.97
C LEU A 54 -8.48 1.34 -8.45
N ALA A 55 -9.55 1.82 -9.10
CA ALA A 55 -9.54 2.15 -10.52
C ALA A 55 -8.53 3.27 -10.87
N ASP A 56 -8.47 4.33 -10.05
CA ASP A 56 -7.56 5.45 -10.29
C ASP A 56 -6.09 5.08 -9.99
N CYS A 57 -5.83 4.35 -8.92
CA CYS A 57 -4.49 3.83 -8.62
C CYS A 57 -4.03 2.81 -9.67
N ALA A 58 -4.92 1.90 -10.09
CA ALA A 58 -4.68 0.95 -11.18
C ALA A 58 -4.21 1.66 -12.44
N ARG A 59 -4.94 2.69 -12.87
CA ARG A 59 -4.57 3.50 -14.04
C ARG A 59 -3.22 4.18 -13.87
N ALA A 60 -2.93 4.76 -12.71
CA ALA A 60 -1.64 5.40 -12.47
C ALA A 60 -0.46 4.40 -12.52
N LEU A 61 -0.65 3.21 -11.95
CA LEU A 61 0.32 2.12 -12.00
C LEU A 61 0.50 1.58 -13.43
N ASP A 62 -0.59 1.50 -14.19
CA ASP A 62 -0.58 1.06 -15.58
C ASP A 62 0.21 2.03 -16.49
N GLU A 63 0.00 3.34 -16.29
CA GLU A 63 0.75 4.39 -16.97
C GLU A 63 2.25 4.35 -16.62
N ALA A 64 2.59 4.02 -15.37
CA ALA A 64 3.98 4.02 -14.88
C ALA A 64 4.74 2.72 -15.21
N GLY A 65 4.07 1.58 -15.14
CA GLY A 65 4.67 0.25 -15.23
C GLY A 65 4.47 -0.47 -16.57
N GLY A 66 3.59 0.05 -17.43
CA GLY A 66 3.39 -0.48 -18.78
C GLY A 66 2.73 -1.86 -18.81
N GLU A 67 3.08 -2.65 -19.81
CA GLU A 67 2.41 -3.93 -20.12
C GLU A 67 2.43 -4.95 -18.97
N GLU A 68 3.51 -4.99 -18.18
CA GLU A 68 3.62 -5.87 -17.01
C GLU A 68 2.50 -5.59 -16.00
N TRP A 69 2.24 -4.32 -15.72
CA TRP A 69 1.23 -3.90 -14.75
C TRP A 69 -0.19 -4.05 -15.31
N ARG A 70 -0.36 -3.84 -16.62
CA ARG A 70 -1.63 -4.05 -17.32
C ARG A 70 -2.10 -5.49 -17.30
N ALA A 71 -1.13 -6.41 -17.34
CA ALA A 71 -1.40 -7.84 -17.33
C ALA A 71 -1.69 -8.39 -15.92
N LEU A 72 -1.53 -7.58 -14.86
CA LEU A 72 -1.82 -8.04 -13.50
C LEU A 72 -3.31 -8.29 -13.32
N PRO A 73 -3.70 -9.44 -12.74
CA PRO A 73 -5.08 -9.65 -12.36
C PRO A 73 -5.48 -8.67 -11.26
N GLU A 74 -6.77 -8.29 -11.22
CA GLU A 74 -7.31 -7.30 -10.29
C GLU A 74 -6.93 -7.57 -8.82
N ARG A 75 -6.87 -8.85 -8.43
CA ARG A 75 -6.45 -9.28 -7.09
C ARG A 75 -4.99 -8.92 -6.77
N ASP A 76 -4.08 -9.00 -7.74
CA ASP A 76 -2.67 -8.63 -7.57
C ASP A 76 -2.56 -7.10 -7.54
N LEU A 77 -3.34 -6.43 -8.37
CA LEU A 77 -3.40 -4.99 -8.43
C LEU A 77 -3.93 -4.38 -7.12
N SER A 78 -4.98 -4.97 -6.53
CA SER A 78 -5.51 -4.59 -5.21
C SER A 78 -4.45 -4.70 -4.11
N ALA A 79 -3.60 -5.73 -4.17
CA ALA A 79 -2.48 -5.87 -3.24
C ALA A 79 -1.44 -4.75 -3.39
N HIS A 80 -1.17 -4.32 -4.64
CA HIS A 80 -0.31 -3.16 -4.90
C HIS A 80 -0.95 -1.86 -4.46
N VAL A 81 -2.23 -1.62 -4.73
CA VAL A 81 -2.93 -0.40 -4.29
C VAL A 81 -2.94 -0.27 -2.77
N TRP A 82 -3.07 -1.40 -2.06
CA TRP A 82 -2.93 -1.42 -0.61
C TRP A 82 -1.56 -0.89 -0.16
N LEU A 83 -0.45 -1.43 -0.67
CA LEU A 83 0.90 -0.94 -0.35
C LEU A 83 1.20 0.47 -0.90
N PHE A 84 0.60 0.82 -2.03
CA PHE A 84 0.79 2.09 -2.68
C PHE A 84 0.17 3.25 -1.89
N SER A 85 -0.94 3.00 -1.18
CA SER A 85 -1.59 3.99 -0.30
C SER A 85 -0.65 4.61 0.75
N PHE A 86 0.36 3.86 1.18
CA PHE A 86 1.37 4.33 2.15
C PHE A 86 2.43 5.24 1.53
N SER A 87 2.65 5.12 0.21
CA SER A 87 3.59 5.94 -0.53
C SER A 87 2.89 7.16 -1.15
N CYS A 88 1.57 7.12 -1.30
CA CYS A 88 0.76 8.16 -1.93
C CYS A 88 -0.24 8.79 -0.95
N PRO A 89 0.20 9.78 -0.15
CA PRO A 89 -0.65 10.37 0.89
C PRO A 89 -1.82 11.19 0.33
N ARG A 90 -1.75 11.63 -0.93
CA ARG A 90 -2.79 12.47 -1.57
C ARG A 90 -3.12 11.97 -2.96
N ARG A 91 -4.38 12.09 -3.36
CA ARG A 91 -4.82 11.70 -4.72
C ARG A 91 -4.08 12.44 -5.83
N ASP A 92 -3.73 13.71 -5.62
CA ASP A 92 -3.11 14.53 -6.67
C ASP A 92 -1.67 14.09 -6.99
N ASP A 93 -1.03 13.33 -6.10
CA ASP A 93 0.36 12.88 -6.24
C ASP A 93 0.49 11.49 -6.91
N LEU A 94 -0.63 10.86 -7.27
CA LEU A 94 -0.69 9.48 -7.78
C LEU A 94 0.32 9.18 -8.88
N ARG A 95 0.43 10.05 -9.90
CA ARG A 95 1.36 9.83 -11.02
C ARG A 95 2.83 9.87 -10.60
N GLY A 96 3.19 10.81 -9.72
CA GLY A 96 4.56 10.97 -9.25
C GLY A 96 5.01 9.81 -8.37
N GLU A 97 4.11 9.33 -7.52
CA GLU A 97 4.40 8.20 -6.62
C GLU A 97 4.33 6.85 -7.33
N ALA A 98 3.47 6.68 -8.34
CA ALA A 98 3.35 5.43 -9.09
C ALA A 98 4.68 5.03 -9.74
N GLY A 99 5.41 5.98 -10.34
CA GLY A 99 6.73 5.70 -10.92
C GLY A 99 7.76 5.21 -9.89
N LYS A 100 7.77 5.83 -8.69
CA LYS A 100 8.66 5.41 -7.60
C LYS A 100 8.30 4.03 -7.08
N TRP A 101 6.99 3.75 -6.98
CA TRP A 101 6.47 2.45 -6.56
C TRP A 101 6.87 1.33 -7.52
N VAL A 102 6.66 1.53 -8.82
CA VAL A 102 7.06 0.56 -9.86
C VAL A 102 8.54 0.23 -9.77
N ALA A 103 9.40 1.24 -9.64
CA ALA A 103 10.84 1.06 -9.49
C ALA A 103 11.20 0.28 -8.21
N ALA A 104 10.55 0.60 -7.09
CA ALA A 104 10.76 -0.11 -5.83
C ALA A 104 10.34 -1.59 -5.93
N VAL A 105 9.19 -1.88 -6.54
CA VAL A 105 8.69 -3.24 -6.76
C VAL A 105 9.63 -4.05 -7.65
N GLN A 106 10.13 -3.47 -8.75
CA GLN A 106 11.11 -4.13 -9.61
C GLN A 106 12.41 -4.48 -8.84
N GLY A 107 12.88 -3.57 -7.97
CA GLY A 107 14.04 -3.81 -7.11
C GLY A 107 13.86 -4.87 -6.02
N ASN A 108 12.62 -5.29 -5.72
CA ASN A 108 12.28 -6.23 -4.64
C ASN A 108 11.64 -7.54 -5.16
N GLY A 109 11.92 -7.92 -6.42
CA GLY A 109 11.50 -9.22 -6.97
C GLY A 109 10.29 -9.18 -7.91
N GLY A 110 9.81 -7.98 -8.26
CA GLY A 110 8.80 -7.78 -9.30
C GLY A 110 7.35 -7.82 -8.81
N ALA A 111 6.43 -7.42 -9.68
CA ALA A 111 5.05 -7.15 -9.30
C ALA A 111 4.32 -8.38 -8.75
N HIS A 112 4.56 -9.57 -9.32
CA HIS A 112 3.88 -10.78 -8.88
C HIS A 112 4.35 -11.27 -7.50
N ALA A 113 5.67 -11.21 -7.23
CA ALA A 113 6.23 -11.64 -5.94
C ALA A 113 5.71 -10.77 -4.78
N ILE A 114 5.66 -9.46 -4.99
CA ILE A 114 5.13 -8.51 -4.00
C ILE A 114 3.62 -8.72 -3.80
N ALA A 115 2.85 -8.93 -4.88
CA ALA A 115 1.42 -9.19 -4.76
C ALA A 115 1.13 -10.47 -3.94
N GLN A 116 1.86 -11.57 -4.19
CA GLN A 116 1.74 -12.81 -3.42
C GLN A 116 2.07 -12.60 -1.94
N LEU A 117 3.15 -11.88 -1.64
CA LEU A 117 3.57 -11.58 -0.28
C LEU A 117 2.47 -10.82 0.49
N VAL A 118 1.92 -9.77 -0.13
CA VAL A 118 0.82 -8.99 0.45
C VAL A 118 -0.41 -9.84 0.67
N ARG A 119 -0.79 -10.70 -0.30
CA ARG A 119 -1.94 -11.60 -0.14
C ARG A 119 -1.77 -12.52 1.07
N ARG A 120 -0.60 -13.16 1.20
CA ARG A 120 -0.29 -14.02 2.35
C ARG A 120 -0.40 -13.27 3.68
N LEU A 121 0.12 -12.04 3.74
CA LEU A 121 0.05 -11.20 4.93
C LEU A 121 -1.38 -10.78 5.27
N ARG A 122 -2.22 -10.57 4.27
CA ARG A 122 -3.65 -10.25 4.41
C ARG A 122 -4.53 -11.49 4.62
N GLY A 123 -3.95 -12.69 4.67
CA GLY A 123 -4.69 -13.95 4.80
C GLY A 123 -5.57 -14.27 3.59
N GLN A 124 -5.25 -13.71 2.43
CA GLN A 124 -5.95 -13.97 1.17
C GLN A 124 -5.37 -15.22 0.49
N PRO A 125 -6.20 -15.99 -0.26
CA PRO A 125 -5.73 -17.16 -0.99
C PRO A 125 -4.68 -16.81 -2.04
N GLU A 126 -3.76 -17.75 -2.31
CA GLU A 126 -2.69 -17.61 -3.31
C GLU A 126 -3.18 -17.68 -4.75
#